data_AF-A0AAX2TMH0-F1
#
_entry.id   AF-A0AAX2TMH0-F1
#
_cell.length_a   1.000
_cell.length_b   1.000
_cell.length_c   1.000
_cell.angle_alpha   90.00
_cell.angle_beta   90.00
_cell.angle_gamma   90.00
#
_symmetry.space_group_name_H-M   'P 1'
#
loop_
_entity.id
_entity.type
_entity.pdbx_description
1 polymer ?
#
loop_
_entity_poly.entity_id
_entity_poly.type
_entity_poly.pdbx_seq_one_letter_code
_entity_poly.pdbx_strand_id
1 'polypeptide(L)'
;MYLVVEQLLNGLQFGLLLFLLAAGLTLVFGIMDFVNLAHGSLYMMGAYFAATFVAWTGSFVLGAVMALGATLLLGIVLEFTALRHLYGRDHLDHVLATFGLILFFN
;
A
#
# COMPACT_ATOMS: atom_id res chain seq x y z
N MET A 1 -21.46 -21.75 17.73
CA MET A 1 -20.13 -21.53 18.35
C MET A 1 -19.07 -21.17 17.31
N TYR A 2 -18.88 -21.99 16.27
CA TYR A 2 -17.92 -21.71 15.18
C TYR A 2 -18.10 -20.34 14.51
N LEU A 3 -19.34 -19.95 14.21
CA LEU A 3 -19.63 -18.65 13.56
C LEU A 3 -19.15 -17.44 14.38
N VAL A 4 -19.25 -17.50 15.72
CA VAL A 4 -18.83 -16.40 16.61
C VAL A 4 -17.31 -16.29 16.62
N VAL A 5 -16.61 -17.42 16.66
CA VAL A 5 -15.15 -17.45 16.60
C VAL A 5 -14.64 -16.94 15.25
N GLU A 6 -15.26 -17.36 14.14
CA GLU A 6 -14.95 -16.85 12.80
C GLU A 6 -15.20 -15.35 12.67
N GLN A 7 -16.30 -14.83 13.21
CA GLN A 7 -16.60 -13.39 13.18
C GLN A 7 -15.58 -12.59 13.99
N LEU A 8 -15.14 -13.10 15.14
CA LEU A 8 -14.10 -12.48 15.96
C LEU A 8 -12.75 -12.47 15.24
N LEU A 9 -12.37 -13.56 14.58
CA LEU A 9 -11.15 -13.63 13.77
C LEU A 9 -11.20 -12.68 12.57
N ASN A 10 -12.34 -12.59 11.88
CA ASN A 10 -12.54 -11.60 10.81
C ASN A 10 -12.47 -10.16 11.33
N GLY A 11 -13.11 -9.87 12.46
CA GLY A 11 -13.05 -8.56 13.08
C GLY A 11 -11.63 -8.18 13.51
N LEU A 12 -10.88 -9.11 14.08
CA LEU A 12 -9.47 -8.93 14.43
C LEU A 12 -8.61 -8.69 13.18
N GLN A 13 -8.78 -9.50 12.14
CA GLN A 13 -8.07 -9.36 10.88
C GLN A 13 -8.32 -7.98 10.26
N PHE A 14 -9.58 -7.58 10.16
CA PHE A 14 -9.97 -6.29 9.60
C PHE A 14 -9.48 -5.12 10.47
N GLY A 15 -9.58 -5.25 11.79
CA GLY A 15 -9.04 -4.27 12.74
C GLY A 15 -7.53 -4.10 12.62
N LEU A 16 -6.78 -5.20 12.50
CA LEU A 16 -5.33 -5.17 12.27
C LEU A 16 -4.97 -4.53 10.93
N LEU A 17 -5.74 -4.81 9.87
CA LEU A 17 -5.55 -4.18 8.57
C LEU A 17 -5.73 -2.66 8.67
N LEU A 18 -6.85 -2.20 9.22
CA LEU A 18 -7.12 -0.78 9.41
C LEU A 18 -6.09 -0.11 10.33
N PHE A 19 -5.67 -0.79 11.41
CA PHE A 19 -4.66 -0.31 12.33
C PHE A 19 -3.31 -0.12 11.64
N LEU A 20 -2.82 -1.13 10.90
CA LEU A 20 -1.56 -1.04 10.17
C LEU A 20 -1.60 0.08 9.12
N LEU A 21 -2.74 0.25 8.45
CA LEU A 21 -2.94 1.28 7.44
C LEU A 21 -2.91 2.69 8.07
N ALA A 22 -3.57 2.88 9.22
CA ALA A 22 -3.52 4.13 9.98
C ALA A 22 -2.13 4.40 10.57
N ALA A 23 -1.49 3.39 11.16
CA ALA A 23 -0.16 3.51 11.76
C ALA A 23 0.91 3.85 10.70
N GLY A 24 0.83 3.25 9.50
CA GLY A 24 1.71 3.58 8.38
C GLY A 24 1.56 5.04 7.94
N LEU A 25 0.32 5.53 7.86
CA LEU A 25 0.04 6.92 7.54
C LEU A 25 0.63 7.88 8.60
N THR A 26 0.47 7.56 9.88
CA THR A 26 1.08 8.36 10.97
C THR A 26 2.60 8.31 11.00
N LEU A 27 3.22 7.19 10.63
CA LEU A 27 4.68 7.05 10.59
C LEU A 27 5.28 7.87 9.44
N VAL A 28 4.65 7.83 8.26
CA VAL A 28 5.04 8.62 7.09
C VAL A 28 4.93 10.11 7.39
N PHE A 29 3.79 10.56 7.93
CA PHE A 29 3.60 11.96 8.28
C PHE A 29 4.46 12.41 9.47
N GLY A 30 4.70 11.53 10.44
CA GLY A 30 5.39 11.88 11.68
C GLY A 30 6.91 12.03 11.54
N ILE A 31 7.54 11.34 10.58
CA ILE A 31 9.01 11.32 10.45
C ILE A 31 9.49 11.91 9.11
N MET A 32 8.77 11.70 8.00
CA MET A 32 9.21 12.17 6.67
C MET A 32 8.72 13.56 6.28
N ASP A 33 7.75 14.14 7.00
CA ASP A 33 7.11 15.43 6.66
C ASP A 33 6.60 15.53 5.20
N PHE A 34 6.27 14.36 4.62
CA PHE A 34 5.88 14.20 3.22
C PHE A 34 4.44 13.68 3.13
N VAL A 35 3.59 14.39 2.38
CA VAL A 35 2.18 14.02 2.25
C VAL A 35 1.94 13.06 1.10
N ASN A 36 1.82 11.76 1.41
CA ASN A 36 1.55 10.70 0.43
C ASN A 36 0.08 10.26 0.41
N LEU A 37 -0.73 10.87 -0.46
CA LEU A 37 -2.13 10.45 -0.68
C LEU A 37 -2.25 9.15 -1.50
N ALA A 38 -1.23 8.81 -2.30
CA ALA A 38 -1.24 7.64 -3.18
C ALA A 38 -1.06 6.31 -2.46
N HIS A 39 -0.81 6.31 -1.14
CA HIS A 39 -0.61 5.08 -0.37
C HIS A 39 -1.75 4.05 -0.57
N GLY A 40 -3.00 4.52 -0.67
CA GLY A 40 -4.16 3.65 -0.95
C GLY A 40 -4.12 2.99 -2.34
N SER A 41 -3.65 3.70 -3.36
CA SER A 41 -3.51 3.12 -4.71
C SER A 41 -2.35 2.13 -4.80
N LEU A 42 -1.25 2.37 -4.06
CA LEU A 42 -0.15 1.40 -3.92
C LEU A 42 -0.59 0.11 -3.23
N TYR A 43 -1.39 0.23 -2.17
CA TYR A 43 -2.02 -0.92 -1.53
C TYR A 43 -2.89 -1.71 -2.51
N MET A 44 -3.72 -1.01 -3.30
CA MET A 44 -4.58 -1.64 -4.30
C MET A 44 -3.76 -2.38 -5.37
N MET A 45 -2.69 -1.75 -5.89
CA MET A 45 -1.76 -2.40 -6.82
C MET A 45 -1.15 -3.68 -6.23
N GLY A 46 -0.80 -3.66 -4.95
CA GLY A 46 -0.32 -4.86 -4.25
C GLY A 46 -1.35 -5.98 -4.15
N ALA A 47 -2.61 -5.64 -3.87
CA ALA A 47 -3.70 -6.61 -3.89
C ALA A 47 -3.90 -7.20 -5.30
N TYR A 48 -3.81 -6.39 -6.36
CA TYR A 48 -3.87 -6.86 -7.75
C TYR A 48 -2.71 -7.79 -8.10
N PHE A 49 -1.48 -7.47 -7.69
CA PHE A 49 -0.34 -8.36 -7.89
C PHE A 49 -0.54 -9.68 -7.15
N ALA A 50 -0.99 -9.65 -5.90
CA ALA A 50 -1.28 -10.86 -5.13
C ALA A 50 -2.35 -11.71 -5.83
N ALA A 51 -3.48 -11.13 -6.22
CA ALA A 51 -4.54 -11.83 -6.94
C ALA A 51 -4.02 -12.47 -8.24
N THR A 52 -3.24 -11.72 -9.01
CA THR A 52 -2.67 -12.17 -10.30
C THR A 52 -1.68 -13.32 -10.11
N PHE A 53 -0.73 -13.19 -9.18
CA PHE A 53 0.28 -14.22 -8.96
C PHE A 53 -0.28 -15.46 -8.29
N VAL A 54 -1.27 -15.33 -7.41
CA VAL A 54 -2.00 -16.49 -6.88
C VAL A 54 -2.75 -17.21 -8.00
N ALA A 55 -3.39 -16.48 -8.91
CA ALA A 55 -4.07 -17.08 -10.07
C ALA A 55 -3.09 -17.80 -11.02
N TRP A 56 -1.89 -17.28 -11.23
CA TRP A 56 -0.89 -17.90 -12.10
C TRP A 56 -0.16 -19.08 -11.46
N THR A 57 0.21 -18.99 -10.19
CA THR A 57 0.99 -20.03 -9.51
C THR A 57 0.11 -21.12 -8.89
N GLY A 58 -1.17 -20.85 -8.67
CA GLY A 58 -2.08 -21.73 -7.91
C GLY A 58 -1.74 -21.85 -6.42
N SER A 59 -0.74 -21.11 -5.93
CA SER A 59 -0.26 -21.17 -4.55
C SER A 59 -0.36 -19.80 -3.90
N PHE A 60 -1.11 -19.72 -2.80
CA PHE A 60 -1.26 -18.49 -2.03
C PHE A 60 0.10 -17.96 -1.53
N VAL A 61 0.93 -18.84 -0.97
CA VAL A 61 2.22 -18.45 -0.36
C VAL A 61 3.18 -17.91 -1.41
N LEU A 62 3.32 -18.61 -2.55
CA LEU A 62 4.19 -18.15 -3.64
C LEU A 62 3.66 -16.85 -4.25
N GLY A 63 2.34 -16.75 -4.47
CA GLY A 63 1.71 -15.53 -4.97
C GLY A 63 1.91 -14.33 -4.04
N ALA A 64 1.80 -14.53 -2.72
CA ALA A 64 2.03 -13.49 -1.72
C ALA A 64 3.49 -13.00 -1.71
N VAL A 65 4.46 -13.91 -1.75
CA VAL A 65 5.89 -13.55 -1.79
C VAL A 65 6.23 -12.79 -3.07
N MET A 66 5.73 -13.27 -4.21
CA MET A 66 5.90 -12.60 -5.51
C MET A 66 5.26 -11.20 -5.52
N ALA A 67 4.07 -11.07 -4.93
CA ALA A 67 3.37 -9.79 -4.84
C ALA A 67 4.12 -8.79 -3.97
N LEU A 68 4.68 -9.24 -2.85
CA LEU A 68 5.51 -8.43 -1.96
C LEU A 68 6.76 -7.93 -2.70
N GLY A 69 7.41 -8.80 -3.48
CA GLY A 69 8.52 -8.40 -4.34
C GLY A 69 8.11 -7.36 -5.41
N ALA A 70 6.98 -7.58 -6.08
CA ALA A 70 6.49 -6.67 -7.12
C ALA A 70 6.06 -5.30 -6.57
N THR A 71 5.38 -5.26 -5.41
CA THR A 71 5.02 -3.99 -4.76
C THR A 71 6.24 -3.23 -4.28
N LEU A 72 7.24 -3.92 -3.73
CA LEU A 72 8.51 -3.32 -3.34
C LEU A 72 9.19 -2.67 -4.55
N LEU A 73 9.30 -3.40 -5.66
CA LEU A 73 9.89 -2.87 -6.89
C LEU A 73 9.12 -1.66 -7.42
N LEU A 74 7.78 -1.70 -7.41
CA LEU A 74 6.95 -0.57 -7.81
C LEU A 74 7.19 0.64 -6.91
N GLY A 75 7.26 0.45 -5.59
CA GLY A 75 7.60 1.51 -4.64
C GLY A 75 8.98 2.13 -4.90
N ILE A 76 10.00 1.30 -5.17
CA ILE A 76 11.35 1.77 -5.51
C ILE A 76 11.32 2.59 -6.81
N VAL A 77 10.64 2.12 -7.85
CA VAL A 77 10.54 2.85 -9.12
C VAL A 77 9.87 4.21 -8.90
N LEU A 78 8.79 4.26 -8.14
CA LEU A 78 8.10 5.51 -7.80
C LEU A 78 8.98 6.46 -6.97
N GLU A 79 9.74 5.92 -6.02
CA GLU A 79 10.68 6.69 -5.21
C GLU A 79 11.70 7.41 -6.10
N PHE A 80 12.36 6.68 -7.00
CA PHE A 80 13.38 7.26 -7.88
C PHE A 80 12.82 8.22 -8.93
N THR A 81 11.61 7.96 -9.44
CA THR A 81 11.02 8.74 -10.53
C THR A 81 10.32 9.99 -10.03
N ALA A 82 9.46 9.87 -9.02
CA ALA A 82 8.61 10.95 -8.54
C ALA A 82 9.08 11.46 -7.18
N LEU A 83 9.04 10.64 -6.13
CA LEU A 83 9.11 11.13 -4.75
C LEU A 83 10.46 11.80 -4.45
N ARG A 84 11.59 11.21 -4.87
CA ARG A 84 12.93 11.76 -4.63
C ARG A 84 13.12 13.19 -5.14
N HIS A 85 12.45 13.55 -6.23
CA HIS A 85 12.51 14.89 -6.81
C HIS A 85 11.68 15.92 -6.03
N LEU A 86 10.76 15.47 -5.19
CA LEU A 86 9.80 16.31 -4.48
C LEU A 86 10.16 16.58 -3.03
N TYR A 87 11.05 15.79 -2.40
CA TYR A 87 11.45 16.00 -1.00
C TYR A 87 11.96 17.42 -0.69
N GLY A 88 12.55 18.13 -1.67
CA GLY A 88 13.03 19.49 -1.51
C GLY A 88 12.02 20.60 -1.82
N ARG A 89 10.75 20.26 -2.09
CA ARG A 89 9.69 21.21 -2.48
C ARG A 89 8.62 21.34 -1.40
N ASP A 90 7.78 22.38 -1.52
CA ASP A 90 6.71 22.69 -0.56
C ASP A 90 5.67 21.57 -0.47
N HIS A 91 5.00 21.46 0.69
CA HIS A 91 4.02 20.40 0.97
C HIS A 91 2.86 20.31 -0.05
N LEU A 92 2.48 21.43 -0.68
CA LEU A 92 1.47 21.46 -1.74
C LEU A 92 1.90 20.66 -2.99
N ASP A 93 3.19 20.66 -3.32
CA ASP A 93 3.72 19.89 -4.45
C ASP A 93 3.67 18.38 -4.15
N HIS A 94 3.88 17.96 -2.90
CA HIS A 94 3.76 16.56 -2.47
C HIS A 94 2.32 16.06 -2.63
N VAL A 95 1.36 16.87 -2.19
CA VAL A 95 -0.08 16.58 -2.32
C VAL A 95 -0.47 16.47 -3.79
N LEU A 96 -0.06 17.42 -4.63
CA LEU A 96 -0.43 17.43 -6.04
C LEU A 96 0.16 16.24 -6.81
N ALA A 97 1.41 15.88 -6.55
CA ALA A 97 2.04 14.73 -7.21
C ALA A 97 1.45 13.40 -6.74
N THR A 98 1.17 13.26 -5.45
CA THR A 98 0.55 12.03 -4.93
C THR A 98 -0.91 11.92 -5.36
N PHE A 99 -1.60 13.04 -5.58
CA PHE A 99 -2.89 13.06 -6.26
C PHE A 99 -2.78 12.62 -7.73
N GLY A 100 -1.76 13.08 -8.45
CA GLY A 100 -1.47 12.60 -9.81
C GLY A 100 -1.20 11.08 -9.85
N LEU A 101 -0.48 10.54 -8.87
CA LEU A 101 -0.26 9.10 -8.73
C LEU A 101 -1.56 8.33 -8.43
N ILE A 102 -2.48 8.90 -7.65
CA ILE A 102 -3.81 8.30 -7.47
C ILE A 102 -4.50 8.20 -8.83
N LEU A 103 -4.58 9.28 -9.61
CA LEU A 103 -5.26 9.28 -10.92
C LEU A 103 -4.64 8.33 -11.95
N PHE A 104 -3.34 8.04 -11.83
CA PHE A 104 -2.66 7.11 -12.72
C PHE A 104 -2.94 5.64 -12.36
N PHE A 105 -3.06 5.32 -11.07
CA PHE A 105 -3.24 3.95 -10.57
C PHE A 105 -4.69 3.55 -10.27
N ASN A 106 -5.61 4.51 -10.17
CA ASN A 106 -7.05 4.26 -9.93
C ASN A 106 -7.79 4.06 -11.25
#